data_AF-A0A558DGI2-F1
#
_entry.id   AF-A0A558DGI2-F1
#
_cell.length_a   1.000
_cell.length_b   1.000
_cell.length_c   1.000
_cell.angle_alpha   90.00
_cell.angle_beta   90.00
_cell.angle_gamma   90.00
#
_symmetry.space_group_name_H-M   'P 1'
#
loop_
_entity.id
_entity.type
_entity.pdbx_description
1 polymer ?
#
loop_
_entity_poly.entity_id
_entity_poly.type
_entity_poly.pdbx_seq_one_letter_code
_entity_poly.pdbx_strand_id
1 'polypeptide(L)'
;MRLSNELFAERLGIGVRTVAGWHQKPTLTPKSEMQQLLDTAYEQASAAVRARFAELVGEQPSEPAEPAFDSATTDQARAAAEQRLSADPHLGDALEWLDEHAGWEPGTSRRKVAARLATVDAQALRDRGVLRGKVSQRQVTQALTDYYGTNLAGHGLYSARYGESGQAATCILTRPEWLDLGTHLRTEADRLKLGQGATDAPTRLDGPATDAAVRRLAETLELGTRLVNMPLYRLRALDIERPNLGGTLGVAPFVHYALTMDLLEGELLDALASGAPTTPGQLPLRDQYLPDLAAVTALDDRLCAGGALALCAIARPSGWHGPADYVLLVQQRSGNVLNANRQLAVIPKGFHQPVTDLRADTPVGATLLREMEEELFGRDDIDNTIGDQRSADPMHPSRLSEPMQWLMTRPFGQRLWLECTGFGLNLVSGNYEFASLIVIQDEEFWDLYGGQIEANWESSNLRRYSTLDPELLTELLDDVTWSNEGLFAILQGIRTLAEIGGQRVNLPSVEWELK
;
A
#
# COMPACT_ATOMS: atom_id res chain seq x y z
N MET A 1 35.24 -3.73 11.58
CA MET A 1 34.86 -4.56 12.75
C MET A 1 35.75 -5.80 12.96
N ARG A 2 36.68 -6.16 12.06
CA ARG A 2 37.54 -7.37 12.17
C ARG A 2 36.74 -8.67 12.43
N LEU A 3 35.57 -8.79 11.79
CA LEU A 3 34.76 -10.00 11.79
C LEU A 3 35.15 -10.86 10.58
N SER A 4 34.92 -12.17 10.65
CA SER A 4 34.98 -13.03 9.46
C SER A 4 33.80 -12.70 8.52
N ASN A 5 33.87 -13.15 7.27
CA ASN A 5 32.77 -12.91 6.32
C ASN A 5 31.45 -13.52 6.80
N GLU A 6 31.50 -14.67 7.47
CA GLU A 6 30.34 -15.37 8.03
C GLU A 6 29.71 -14.55 9.17
N LEU A 7 30.52 -14.10 10.14
CA LEU A 7 30.05 -13.31 11.27
C LEU A 7 29.61 -11.90 10.87
N PHE A 8 30.22 -11.34 9.81
CA PHE A 8 29.80 -10.05 9.27
C PHE A 8 28.48 -10.17 8.50
N ALA A 9 28.29 -11.24 7.74
CA ALA A 9 27.04 -11.53 7.04
C ALA A 9 25.89 -11.79 8.03
N GLU A 10 26.14 -12.56 9.09
CA GLU A 10 25.19 -12.81 10.18
C GLU A 10 24.77 -11.50 10.86
N ARG A 11 25.75 -10.62 11.17
CA ARG A 11 25.48 -9.31 11.78
C ARG A 11 24.64 -8.38 10.91
N LEU A 12 24.78 -8.49 9.59
CA LEU A 12 24.01 -7.70 8.62
C LEU A 12 22.69 -8.36 8.20
N GLY A 13 22.44 -9.61 8.60
CA GLY A 13 21.26 -10.38 8.17
C GLY A 13 21.24 -10.74 6.68
N ILE A 14 22.42 -10.85 6.04
CA ILE A 14 22.55 -11.11 4.59
C ILE A 14 23.29 -12.42 4.30
N GLY A 15 23.23 -12.88 3.05
CA GLY A 15 23.96 -14.07 2.61
C GLY A 15 25.49 -13.88 2.60
N VAL A 16 26.24 -14.87 3.08
CA VAL A 16 27.73 -14.88 3.11
C VAL A 16 28.35 -14.65 1.72
N ARG A 17 27.69 -15.11 0.66
CA ARG A 17 28.14 -14.90 -0.73
C ARG A 17 28.14 -13.43 -1.14
N THR A 18 27.24 -12.62 -0.58
CA THR A 18 27.16 -11.17 -0.85
C THR A 18 28.38 -10.46 -0.28
N VAL A 19 28.76 -10.78 0.97
CA VAL A 19 29.97 -10.24 1.63
C VAL A 19 31.25 -10.70 0.91
N ALA A 20 31.31 -11.97 0.49
CA ALA A 20 32.42 -12.48 -0.30
C ALA A 20 32.55 -11.76 -1.66
N GLY A 21 31.43 -11.41 -2.28
CA GLY A 21 31.38 -10.63 -3.53
C GLY A 21 31.97 -9.23 -3.38
N TRP A 22 31.71 -8.53 -2.27
CA TRP A 22 32.30 -7.22 -1.98
C TRP A 22 33.81 -7.28 -1.79
N HIS A 23 34.30 -8.31 -1.09
CA HIS A 23 35.74 -8.54 -0.92
C HIS A 23 36.46 -8.84 -2.24
N GLN A 24 35.81 -9.56 -3.16
CA GLN A 24 36.38 -9.86 -4.48
C GLN A 24 36.33 -8.68 -5.46
N LYS A 25 35.38 -7.76 -5.28
CA LYS A 25 35.18 -6.59 -6.15
C LYS A 25 35.04 -5.31 -5.33
N PRO A 26 36.15 -4.72 -4.84
CA PRO A 26 36.11 -3.53 -3.97
C PRO A 26 35.54 -2.27 -4.63
N THR A 27 35.47 -2.23 -5.96
CA THR A 27 34.88 -1.12 -6.75
C THR A 27 33.39 -1.30 -7.01
N LEU A 28 32.78 -2.38 -6.52
CA LEU A 28 31.36 -2.63 -6.68
C LEU A 28 30.57 -1.73 -5.72
N THR A 29 29.81 -0.80 -6.28
CA THR A 29 28.88 0.03 -5.51
C THR A 29 27.74 -0.86 -4.99
N PRO A 30 27.55 -0.98 -3.66
CA PRO A 30 26.42 -1.70 -3.10
C PRO A 30 25.09 -1.09 -3.56
N LYS A 31 24.05 -1.93 -3.73
CA LYS A 31 22.68 -1.42 -3.89
C LYS A 31 22.28 -0.60 -2.65
N SER A 32 21.32 0.32 -2.80
CA SER A 32 20.89 1.24 -1.72
C SER A 32 20.54 0.52 -0.41
N GLU A 33 19.86 -0.63 -0.46
CA GLU A 33 19.53 -1.42 0.74
C GLU A 33 20.78 -1.99 1.44
N MET A 34 21.74 -2.48 0.65
CA MET A 34 23.01 -2.99 1.19
C MET A 34 23.84 -1.85 1.78
N GLN A 35 23.77 -0.67 1.17
CA GLN A 35 24.41 0.54 1.70
C GLN A 35 23.78 0.94 3.04
N GLN A 36 22.44 0.97 3.15
CA GLN A 36 21.74 1.26 4.41
C GLN A 36 22.09 0.28 5.55
N LEU A 37 22.23 -1.01 5.24
CA LEU A 37 22.68 -2.01 6.22
C LEU A 37 24.12 -1.75 6.68
N LEU A 38 25.01 -1.37 5.75
CA LEU A 38 26.39 -1.01 6.06
C LEU A 38 26.48 0.29 6.88
N ASP A 39 25.67 1.29 6.57
CA ASP A 39 25.59 2.56 7.30
C ASP A 39 25.08 2.34 8.72
N THR A 40 24.01 1.55 8.88
CA THR A 40 23.48 1.15 10.20
C THR A 40 24.53 0.40 11.02
N ALA A 41 25.24 -0.54 10.40
CA ALA A 41 26.31 -1.27 11.06
C ALA A 41 27.45 -0.33 11.48
N TYR A 42 27.80 0.65 10.65
CA TYR A 42 28.82 1.66 10.96
C TYR A 42 28.40 2.56 12.12
N GLU A 43 27.16 3.03 12.14
CA GLU A 43 26.60 3.86 13.22
C GLU A 43 26.57 3.14 14.57
N GLN A 44 26.21 1.86 14.56
CA GLN A 44 26.19 0.99 15.75
C GLN A 44 27.59 0.47 16.14
N ALA A 45 28.62 0.77 15.37
CA ALA A 45 29.98 0.37 15.68
C ALA A 45 30.53 1.19 16.86
N SER A 46 31.37 0.58 17.70
CA SER A 46 32.01 1.30 18.80
C SER A 46 32.88 2.45 18.27
N ALA A 47 33.09 3.49 19.08
CA ALA A 47 33.92 4.64 18.72
C ALA A 47 35.32 4.23 18.20
N ALA A 48 35.93 3.20 18.80
CA ALA A 48 37.21 2.64 18.36
C ALA A 48 37.15 1.95 16.98
N VAL A 49 35.99 1.42 16.56
CA VAL A 49 35.80 0.86 15.22
C VAL A 49 35.63 1.97 14.19
N ARG A 50 34.84 3.01 14.50
CA ARG A 50 34.62 4.16 13.61
C ARG A 50 35.90 4.95 13.36
N ALA A 51 36.67 5.24 14.43
CA ALA A 51 37.95 5.94 14.31
C ALA A 51 38.94 5.21 13.37
N ARG A 52 39.05 3.89 13.48
CA ARG A 52 39.90 3.09 12.57
C ARG A 52 39.39 3.05 11.14
N PHE A 53 38.08 3.08 10.95
CA PHE A 53 37.49 3.08 9.60
C PHE A 53 37.73 4.44 8.92
N ALA A 54 37.56 5.55 9.63
CA ALA A 54 37.91 6.89 9.13
C ALA A 54 39.39 6.98 8.76
N GLU A 55 40.28 6.43 9.58
CA GLU A 55 41.73 6.33 9.29
C GLU A 55 42.02 5.51 8.01
N LEU A 56 41.28 4.42 7.78
CA LEU A 56 41.43 3.57 6.59
C LEU A 56 40.88 4.21 5.29
N VAL A 57 39.87 5.09 5.40
CA VAL A 57 39.24 5.77 4.27
C VAL A 57 39.87 7.16 4.00
N GLY A 58 40.77 7.61 4.87
CA GLY A 58 41.53 8.86 4.70
C GLY A 58 40.79 10.10 5.21
N GLU A 59 39.73 9.94 6.00
CA GLU A 59 39.02 11.04 6.64
C GLU A 59 39.68 11.38 7.98
N GLN A 60 40.19 12.61 8.12
CA GLN A 60 40.71 13.11 9.39
C GLN A 60 39.55 13.33 10.38
N PRO A 61 39.71 13.00 11.68
CA PRO A 61 38.68 13.29 12.67
C PRO A 61 38.58 14.81 12.86
N SER A 62 37.43 15.40 12.54
CA SER A 62 37.09 16.74 12.99
C SER A 62 36.93 16.71 14.52
N GLU A 63 37.72 17.54 15.22
CA GLU A 63 37.63 17.70 16.67
C GLU A 63 36.22 18.15 17.09
N PRO A 64 35.72 17.70 18.27
CA PRO A 64 34.41 18.09 18.75
C PRO A 64 34.45 19.53 19.26
N ALA A 65 33.81 20.44 18.53
CA ALA A 65 33.51 21.79 19.02
C ALA A 65 32.38 21.72 20.07
N GLU A 66 32.62 22.32 21.23
CA GLU A 66 31.64 22.48 22.30
C GLU A 66 30.40 23.28 21.84
N PRO A 67 29.21 23.03 22.40
CA PRO A 67 27.95 23.54 21.87
C PRO A 67 27.72 25.00 22.26
N ALA A 68 27.78 25.89 21.28
CA ALA A 68 27.07 27.17 21.34
C ALA A 68 25.65 26.92 20.82
N PHE A 69 24.66 26.95 21.71
CA PHE A 69 23.25 26.99 21.32
C PHE A 69 22.87 28.38 20.77
N ASP A 70 21.97 28.35 19.79
CA ASP A 70 21.20 29.41 19.16
C ASP A 70 21.74 30.10 17.88
N SER A 71 20.87 30.04 16.86
CA SER A 71 20.85 30.61 15.50
C SER A 71 21.75 30.01 14.42
N ALA A 72 23.06 29.82 14.64
CA ALA A 72 23.97 29.39 13.56
C ALA A 72 23.77 27.92 13.14
N THR A 73 23.37 27.05 14.07
CA THR A 73 23.08 25.63 13.83
C THR A 73 21.78 25.44 13.06
N THR A 74 20.76 26.27 13.32
CA THR A 74 19.47 26.23 12.62
C THR A 74 19.60 26.67 11.16
N ASP A 75 20.40 27.69 10.87
CA ASP A 75 20.63 28.14 9.50
C ASP A 75 21.43 27.11 8.68
N GLN A 76 22.41 26.44 9.29
CA GLN A 76 23.13 25.33 8.64
C GLN A 76 22.23 24.12 8.41
N ALA A 77 21.41 23.74 9.40
CA ALA A 77 20.43 22.66 9.25
C ALA A 77 19.40 22.97 8.16
N ARG A 78 18.94 24.22 8.06
CA ARG A 78 18.03 24.67 7.01
C ARG A 78 18.68 24.65 5.63
N ALA A 79 19.94 25.07 5.51
CA ALA A 79 20.68 24.99 4.26
C ALA A 79 20.88 23.53 3.80
N ALA A 80 21.20 22.62 4.72
CA ALA A 80 21.29 21.19 4.43
C ALA A 80 19.94 20.60 4.00
N ALA A 81 18.84 21.00 4.65
CA ALA A 81 17.48 20.62 4.27
C ALA A 81 17.12 21.13 2.86
N GLU A 82 17.46 22.38 2.52
CA GLU A 82 17.26 22.95 1.18
C GLU A 82 18.08 22.21 0.10
N GLN A 83 19.27 21.72 0.45
CA GLN A 83 20.08 20.90 -0.45
C GLN A 83 19.44 19.53 -0.71
N ARG A 84 18.94 18.86 0.34
CA ARG A 84 18.20 17.58 0.22
C ARG A 84 16.94 17.74 -0.64
N LEU A 85 16.17 18.81 -0.41
CA LEU A 85 15.01 19.17 -1.23
C LEU A 85 15.38 19.43 -2.70
N SER A 86 16.56 20.00 -2.97
CA SER A 86 17.05 20.20 -4.35
C SER A 86 17.49 18.90 -5.02
N ALA A 87 17.96 17.94 -4.22
CA ALA A 87 18.49 16.68 -4.71
C ALA A 87 17.39 15.64 -5.01
N ASP A 88 16.19 15.80 -4.46
CA ASP A 88 15.04 14.93 -4.71
C ASP A 88 14.24 15.43 -5.92
N PRO A 89 14.30 14.74 -7.08
CA PRO A 89 13.59 15.16 -8.28
C PRO A 89 12.08 14.95 -8.21
N HIS A 90 11.57 14.14 -7.26
CA HIS A 90 10.16 13.74 -7.22
C HIS A 90 9.28 14.70 -6.41
N LEU A 91 9.88 15.57 -5.59
CA LEU A 91 9.14 16.48 -4.71
C LEU A 91 8.80 17.83 -5.34
N GLY A 92 9.36 18.16 -6.51
CA GLY A 92 9.10 19.44 -7.19
C GLY A 92 7.61 19.69 -7.41
N ASP A 93 6.94 18.73 -8.05
CA ASP A 93 5.50 18.78 -8.34
C ASP A 93 4.65 18.92 -7.06
N ALA A 94 5.04 18.21 -5.99
CA ALA A 94 4.31 18.25 -4.73
C ALA A 94 4.40 19.62 -4.05
N LEU A 95 5.56 20.28 -4.14
CA LEU A 95 5.78 21.62 -3.59
C LEU A 95 5.03 22.70 -4.38
N GLU A 96 5.03 22.59 -5.72
CA GLU A 96 4.28 23.49 -6.59
C GLU A 96 2.77 23.35 -6.37
N TRP A 97 2.30 22.10 -6.34
CA TRP A 97 0.90 21.79 -6.04
C TRP A 97 0.47 22.37 -4.68
N LEU A 98 1.30 22.21 -3.64
CA LEU A 98 1.00 22.72 -2.30
C LEU A 98 0.94 24.26 -2.25
N ASP A 99 1.85 24.97 -2.95
CA ASP A 99 1.79 26.43 -3.02
C ASP A 99 0.50 26.93 -3.69
N GLU A 100 0.13 26.32 -4.83
CA GLU A 100 -1.10 26.64 -5.55
C GLU A 100 -2.35 26.44 -4.67
N HIS A 101 -2.46 25.29 -4.01
CA HIS A 101 -3.66 24.90 -3.28
C HIS A 101 -3.76 25.56 -1.90
N ALA A 102 -2.63 26.03 -1.34
CA ALA A 102 -2.60 26.88 -0.15
C ALA A 102 -2.81 28.38 -0.46
N GLY A 103 -2.75 28.78 -1.74
CA GLY A 103 -2.75 30.18 -2.15
C GLY A 103 -1.50 30.93 -1.68
N TRP A 104 -0.35 30.27 -1.67
CA TRP A 104 0.94 30.85 -1.31
C TRP A 104 1.72 31.32 -2.54
N GLU A 105 2.63 32.27 -2.33
CA GLU A 105 3.60 32.64 -3.36
C GLU A 105 4.52 31.46 -3.68
N PRO A 106 4.89 31.23 -4.96
CA PRO A 106 5.76 30.13 -5.36
C PRO A 106 7.06 30.06 -4.54
N GLY A 107 7.41 28.86 -4.07
CA GLY A 107 8.57 28.58 -3.22
C GLY A 107 8.31 28.75 -1.72
N THR A 108 7.07 29.01 -1.29
CA THR A 108 6.74 29.12 0.13
C THR A 108 6.66 27.75 0.81
N SER A 109 6.06 26.76 0.14
CA SER A 109 6.01 25.36 0.55
C SER A 109 7.43 24.83 0.78
N ARG A 110 8.34 25.09 -0.17
CA ARG A 110 9.75 24.71 -0.09
C ARG A 110 10.42 25.24 1.18
N ARG A 111 10.24 26.53 1.51
CA ARG A 111 10.80 27.14 2.72
C ARG A 111 10.20 26.53 4.00
N LYS A 112 8.89 26.30 4.01
CA LYS A 112 8.19 25.68 5.15
C LYS A 112 8.62 24.23 5.37
N VAL A 113 8.74 23.43 4.31
CA VAL A 113 9.23 22.04 4.37
C VAL A 113 10.69 22.01 4.82
N ALA A 114 11.55 22.88 4.29
CA ALA A 114 12.95 22.96 4.74
C ALA A 114 13.06 23.32 6.23
N ALA A 115 12.29 24.32 6.68
CA ALA A 115 12.24 24.71 8.08
C ALA A 115 11.72 23.56 8.98
N ARG A 116 10.71 22.81 8.52
CA ARG A 116 10.19 21.65 9.24
C ARG A 116 11.24 20.55 9.30
N LEU A 117 11.83 20.17 8.16
CA LEU A 117 12.84 19.12 8.04
C LEU A 117 14.05 19.37 8.96
N ALA A 118 14.48 20.62 9.09
CA ALA A 118 15.57 20.99 10.02
C ALA A 118 15.28 20.70 11.50
N THR A 119 14.01 20.45 11.86
CA THR A 119 13.55 20.16 13.23
C THR A 119 13.00 18.75 13.41
N VAL A 120 12.93 17.94 12.35
CA VAL A 120 12.41 16.57 12.44
C VAL A 120 13.40 15.69 13.20
N ASP A 121 12.90 14.98 14.20
CA ASP A 121 13.65 13.94 14.91
C ASP A 121 13.32 12.57 14.29
N ALA A 122 14.29 12.00 13.56
CA ALA A 122 14.16 10.70 12.93
C ALA A 122 13.86 9.57 13.94
N GLN A 123 14.37 9.66 15.17
CA GLN A 123 14.08 8.67 16.19
C GLN A 123 12.64 8.79 16.67
N ALA A 124 12.16 10.01 16.92
CA ALA A 124 10.77 10.24 17.28
C ALA A 124 9.79 9.78 16.18
N LEU A 125 10.16 9.94 14.89
CA LEU A 125 9.36 9.42 13.78
C LEU A 125 9.28 7.89 13.80
N ARG A 126 10.41 7.20 14.01
CA ARG A 126 10.44 5.74 14.13
C ARG A 126 9.62 5.26 15.33
N ASP A 127 9.77 5.91 16.47
CA ASP A 127 9.02 5.57 17.69
C ASP A 127 7.52 5.77 17.48
N ARG A 128 7.11 6.85 16.81
CA ARG A 128 5.71 7.08 16.42
C ARG A 128 5.21 5.97 15.48
N GLY A 129 6.00 5.55 14.50
CA GLY A 129 5.67 4.41 13.64
C GLY A 129 5.48 3.10 14.42
N VAL A 130 6.32 2.84 15.43
CA VAL A 130 6.17 1.68 16.33
C VAL A 130 4.87 1.78 17.14
N LEU A 131 4.51 2.96 17.63
CA LEU A 131 3.27 3.17 18.37
C LEU A 131 2.03 2.99 17.48
N ARG A 132 2.04 3.53 16.26
CA ARG A 132 0.99 3.30 15.25
C ARG A 132 0.79 1.80 14.99
N GLY A 133 1.89 1.05 14.85
CA GLY A 133 1.86 -0.40 14.63
C GLY A 133 1.28 -1.23 15.80
N LYS A 134 1.05 -0.63 16.98
CA LYS A 134 0.36 -1.28 18.10
C LYS A 134 -1.15 -1.09 18.06
N VAL A 135 -1.66 -0.17 17.23
CA VAL A 135 -3.09 0.06 17.05
C VAL A 135 -3.65 -1.09 16.22
N SER A 136 -4.57 -1.84 16.80
CA SER A 136 -5.21 -2.98 16.13
C SER A 136 -6.31 -2.54 15.16
N GLN A 137 -6.59 -3.38 14.17
CA GLN A 137 -7.72 -3.19 13.24
C GLN A 137 -9.05 -2.98 13.99
N ARG A 138 -9.28 -3.73 15.08
CA ARG A 138 -10.50 -3.62 15.89
C ARG A 138 -10.64 -2.24 16.56
N GLN A 139 -9.54 -1.65 17.01
CA GLN A 139 -9.56 -0.29 17.58
C GLN A 139 -9.91 0.75 16.51
N VAL A 140 -9.37 0.61 15.30
CA VAL A 140 -9.71 1.46 14.15
C VAL A 140 -11.19 1.32 13.80
N THR A 141 -11.71 0.10 13.69
CA THR A 141 -13.12 -0.14 13.39
C THR A 141 -14.04 0.45 14.46
N GLN A 142 -13.73 0.25 15.74
CA GLN A 142 -14.53 0.83 16.83
C GLN A 142 -14.53 2.36 16.76
N ALA A 143 -13.35 2.97 16.63
CA ALA A 143 -13.22 4.43 16.60
C ALA A 143 -13.99 5.06 15.43
N LEU A 144 -13.94 4.44 14.24
CA LEU A 144 -14.66 4.95 13.07
C LEU A 144 -16.17 4.66 13.14
N THR A 145 -16.57 3.54 13.75
CA THR A 145 -17.99 3.27 14.03
C THR A 145 -18.56 4.32 14.98
N ASP A 146 -17.80 4.69 16.02
CA ASP A 146 -18.22 5.72 16.98
C ASP A 146 -18.21 7.12 16.37
N TYR A 147 -17.23 7.43 15.50
CA TYR A 147 -17.14 8.72 14.82
C TYR A 147 -18.30 8.96 13.86
N TYR A 148 -18.59 7.99 12.98
CA TYR A 148 -19.59 8.13 11.92
C TYR A 148 -21.01 7.71 12.36
N GLY A 149 -21.12 6.87 13.38
CA GLY A 149 -22.34 6.13 13.67
C GLY A 149 -22.66 5.10 12.57
N THR A 150 -23.88 4.57 12.60
CA THR A 150 -24.34 3.51 11.67
C THR A 150 -25.50 3.93 10.77
N ASN A 151 -25.90 5.21 10.80
CA ASN A 151 -27.15 5.63 10.17
C ASN A 151 -26.91 6.36 8.84
N LEU A 152 -26.86 5.60 7.74
CA LEU A 152 -27.08 6.13 6.40
C LEU A 152 -27.99 5.17 5.65
N ALA A 153 -29.11 5.68 5.12
CA ALA A 153 -30.11 4.84 4.46
C ALA A 153 -29.48 4.02 3.32
N GLY A 154 -29.70 2.71 3.36
CA GLY A 154 -29.20 1.77 2.35
C GLY A 154 -27.72 1.44 2.43
N HIS A 155 -26.97 1.94 3.41
CA HIS A 155 -25.56 1.58 3.63
C HIS A 155 -25.36 1.02 5.04
N GLY A 156 -24.30 0.24 5.22
CA GLY A 156 -23.85 -0.22 6.53
C GLY A 156 -22.40 -0.68 6.51
N LEU A 157 -21.81 -0.86 7.69
CA LEU A 157 -20.45 -1.35 7.81
C LEU A 157 -20.41 -2.85 7.58
N TYR A 158 -19.51 -3.30 6.72
CA TYR A 158 -19.33 -4.71 6.44
C TYR A 158 -18.85 -5.45 7.68
N SER A 159 -19.55 -6.53 8.01
CA SER A 159 -19.15 -7.51 9.00
C SER A 159 -19.44 -8.91 8.48
N ALA A 160 -18.82 -9.93 9.07
CA ALA A 160 -19.10 -11.30 8.72
C ALA A 160 -19.03 -12.22 9.93
N ARG A 161 -19.88 -13.25 9.94
CA ARG A 161 -19.73 -14.43 10.78
C ARG A 161 -19.01 -15.51 9.97
N TYR A 162 -18.05 -16.20 10.58
CA TYR A 162 -17.35 -17.28 9.92
C TYR A 162 -17.06 -18.47 10.84
N GLY A 163 -16.98 -19.66 10.24
CA GLY A 163 -16.88 -20.91 11.00
C GLY A 163 -18.03 -21.08 12.00
N GLU A 164 -17.76 -21.69 13.15
CA GLU A 164 -18.79 -21.93 14.18
C GLU A 164 -19.09 -20.70 15.05
N SER A 165 -18.10 -19.85 15.31
CA SER A 165 -18.22 -18.73 16.26
C SER A 165 -17.42 -17.47 15.89
N GLY A 166 -16.69 -17.48 14.77
CA GLY A 166 -15.86 -16.37 14.35
C GLY A 166 -16.68 -15.17 13.92
N GLN A 167 -16.20 -13.97 14.23
CA GLN A 167 -16.82 -12.73 13.80
C GLN A 167 -15.77 -11.68 13.45
N ALA A 168 -15.91 -11.08 12.28
CA ALA A 168 -15.13 -9.95 11.82
C ALA A 168 -16.03 -8.74 11.59
N ALA A 169 -15.50 -7.55 11.85
CA ALA A 169 -16.09 -6.29 11.47
C ALA A 169 -15.01 -5.44 10.82
N THR A 170 -15.36 -4.72 9.77
CA THR A 170 -14.45 -3.80 9.08
C THR A 170 -15.04 -2.39 9.10
N CYS A 171 -14.23 -1.40 8.75
CA CYS A 171 -14.71 -0.04 8.49
C CYS A 171 -15.00 0.18 6.99
N ILE A 172 -15.37 -0.87 6.25
CA ILE A 172 -15.77 -0.78 4.85
C ILE A 172 -17.28 -0.49 4.82
N LEU A 173 -17.64 0.73 4.42
CA LEU A 173 -19.02 1.11 4.17
C LEU A 173 -19.47 0.53 2.83
N THR A 174 -20.54 -0.25 2.84
CA THR A 174 -21.06 -0.91 1.64
C THR A 174 -22.59 -1.00 1.69
N ARG A 175 -23.19 -1.68 0.72
CA ARG A 175 -24.62 -1.99 0.65
C ARG A 175 -24.85 -3.36 0.00
N PRO A 176 -26.01 -4.00 0.20
CA PRO A 176 -26.25 -5.37 -0.28
C PRO A 176 -26.03 -5.54 -1.80
N GLU A 177 -26.37 -4.52 -2.59
CA GLU A 177 -26.23 -4.52 -4.05
C GLU A 177 -24.76 -4.49 -4.51
N TRP A 178 -23.83 -4.14 -3.62
CA TRP A 178 -22.39 -4.05 -3.87
C TRP A 178 -21.59 -5.29 -3.43
N LEU A 179 -22.23 -6.25 -2.77
CA LEU A 179 -21.61 -7.50 -2.33
C LEU A 179 -21.92 -8.62 -3.32
N ASP A 180 -21.26 -9.78 -3.18
CA ASP A 180 -21.48 -11.00 -3.98
C ASP A 180 -21.64 -10.74 -5.50
N LEU A 181 -20.89 -9.79 -6.07
CA LEU A 181 -21.18 -9.20 -7.39
C LEU A 181 -21.12 -10.20 -8.55
N GLY A 182 -20.20 -11.16 -8.50
CA GLY A 182 -20.02 -12.13 -9.58
C GLY A 182 -19.54 -11.48 -10.88
N THR A 183 -18.91 -10.29 -10.82
CA THR A 183 -18.56 -9.53 -12.02
C THR A 183 -17.23 -10.02 -12.60
N HIS A 184 -17.27 -10.65 -13.76
CA HIS A 184 -16.07 -11.04 -14.49
C HIS A 184 -15.33 -9.82 -15.10
N LEU A 185 -14.15 -9.52 -14.56
CA LEU A 185 -13.39 -8.28 -14.84
C LEU A 185 -12.66 -8.22 -16.19
N ARG A 186 -12.93 -9.17 -17.09
CA ARG A 186 -12.35 -9.21 -18.44
C ARG A 186 -13.38 -9.39 -19.54
N THR A 187 -14.63 -9.21 -19.17
CA THR A 187 -15.76 -9.25 -20.09
C THR A 187 -16.27 -7.83 -20.30
N GLU A 188 -17.28 -7.67 -21.15
CA GLU A 188 -17.99 -6.41 -21.29
C GLU A 188 -18.71 -5.98 -19.99
N ALA A 189 -18.66 -6.76 -18.90
CA ALA A 189 -19.25 -6.43 -17.61
C ALA A 189 -18.42 -5.42 -16.78
N ASP A 190 -17.13 -5.28 -17.05
CA ASP A 190 -16.27 -4.24 -16.46
C ASP A 190 -16.36 -2.97 -17.32
N ARG A 191 -17.18 -2.01 -16.87
CA ARG A 191 -17.69 -0.86 -17.63
C ARG A 191 -17.38 0.48 -16.98
N LEU A 192 -16.38 0.55 -16.11
CA LEU A 192 -15.84 1.83 -15.68
C LEU A 192 -15.36 2.62 -16.89
N LYS A 193 -15.66 3.92 -16.92
CA LYS A 193 -15.33 4.78 -18.07
C LYS A 193 -14.76 6.10 -17.61
N LEU A 194 -13.77 6.60 -18.34
CA LEU A 194 -13.28 7.95 -18.14
C LEU A 194 -14.34 8.98 -18.61
N GLY A 195 -14.82 9.77 -17.66
CA GLY A 195 -15.74 10.88 -17.89
C GLY A 195 -15.10 12.00 -18.71
N GLN A 196 -15.92 12.77 -19.42
CA GLN A 196 -15.45 13.97 -20.10
C GLN A 196 -15.52 15.17 -19.17
N GLY A 197 -14.38 15.85 -18.98
CA GLY A 197 -14.32 17.28 -18.71
C GLY A 197 -15.20 17.84 -17.59
N ALA A 198 -14.90 17.48 -16.35
CA ALA A 198 -15.05 18.44 -15.26
C ALA A 198 -13.64 18.82 -14.82
N THR A 199 -13.22 20.06 -15.09
CA THR A 199 -12.16 20.69 -14.29
C THR A 199 -12.64 20.69 -12.85
N ASP A 200 -11.92 19.98 -11.99
CA ASP A 200 -12.20 19.96 -10.57
C ASP A 200 -12.20 21.39 -10.03
N ALA A 201 -13.13 21.70 -9.14
CA ALA A 201 -12.99 22.90 -8.34
C ALA A 201 -11.67 22.78 -7.55
N PRO A 202 -10.82 23.82 -7.53
CA PRO A 202 -9.54 23.73 -6.85
C PRO A 202 -9.77 23.43 -5.37
N THR A 203 -9.22 22.31 -4.90
CA THR A 203 -9.22 21.96 -3.47
C THR A 203 -8.40 23.01 -2.73
N ARG A 204 -9.06 23.88 -1.97
CA ARG A 204 -8.32 24.87 -1.17
C ARG A 204 -7.92 24.24 0.16
N LEU A 205 -6.63 24.27 0.45
CA LEU A 205 -6.10 23.84 1.74
C LEU A 205 -6.17 24.99 2.74
N ASP A 206 -6.59 24.68 3.97
CA ASP A 206 -6.61 25.60 5.10
C ASP A 206 -5.42 25.36 6.04
N GLY A 207 -5.39 26.06 7.19
CA GLY A 207 -4.25 26.00 8.13
C GLY A 207 -3.89 24.56 8.55
N PRO A 208 -4.81 23.80 9.17
CA PRO A 208 -4.54 22.42 9.57
C PRO A 208 -4.10 21.52 8.41
N ALA A 209 -4.78 21.58 7.26
CA ALA A 209 -4.43 20.78 6.10
C ALA A 209 -3.06 21.13 5.53
N THR A 210 -2.73 22.42 5.41
CA THR A 210 -1.42 22.86 4.91
C THR A 210 -0.28 22.46 5.85
N ASP A 211 -0.47 22.57 7.17
CA ASP A 211 0.53 22.15 8.15
C ASP A 211 0.74 20.62 8.15
N ALA A 212 -0.32 19.84 7.94
CA ALA A 212 -0.24 18.40 7.80
C ALA A 212 0.48 17.99 6.50
N ALA A 213 0.19 18.65 5.38
CA ALA A 213 0.87 18.42 4.10
C ALA A 213 2.38 18.76 4.17
N VAL A 214 2.75 19.91 4.74
CA VAL A 214 4.16 20.30 4.98
C VAL A 214 4.87 19.24 5.82
N ARG A 215 4.22 18.76 6.87
CA ARG A 215 4.77 17.72 7.74
C ARG A 215 4.98 16.41 6.99
N ARG A 216 3.99 15.95 6.21
CA ARG A 216 4.11 14.74 5.38
C ARG A 216 5.32 14.81 4.47
N LEU A 217 5.51 15.91 3.73
CA LEU A 217 6.65 16.08 2.83
C LEU A 217 8.00 16.06 3.56
N ALA A 218 8.08 16.72 4.72
CA ALA A 218 9.30 16.70 5.53
C ALA A 218 9.61 15.28 6.08
N GLU A 219 8.59 14.55 6.52
CA GLU A 219 8.75 13.18 7.03
C GLU A 219 9.12 12.18 5.91
N THR A 220 8.52 12.32 4.73
CA THR A 220 8.88 11.55 3.53
C THR A 220 10.37 11.70 3.18
N LEU A 221 10.88 12.93 3.19
CA LEU A 221 12.30 13.23 2.99
C LEU A 221 13.19 12.64 4.08
N GLU A 222 12.76 12.71 5.34
CA GLU A 222 13.56 12.23 6.47
C GLU A 222 13.68 10.72 6.50
N LEU A 223 12.61 10.01 6.13
CA LEU A 223 12.61 8.56 6.04
C LEU A 223 13.14 8.03 4.70
N GLY A 224 13.52 8.92 3.79
CA GLY A 224 13.99 8.53 2.45
C GLY A 224 12.93 7.80 1.63
N THR A 225 11.65 8.03 1.93
CA THR A 225 10.53 7.45 1.16
C THR A 225 10.37 8.22 -0.14
N ARG A 226 10.13 7.50 -1.25
CA ARG A 226 9.88 8.13 -2.54
C ARG A 226 8.40 8.50 -2.65
N LEU A 227 8.13 9.72 -3.09
CA LEU A 227 6.78 10.19 -3.40
C LEU A 227 6.75 10.56 -4.88
N VAL A 228 6.23 9.67 -5.71
CA VAL A 228 6.19 9.84 -7.16
C VAL A 228 4.81 10.34 -7.57
N ASN A 229 4.77 11.48 -8.24
CA ASN A 229 3.52 12.07 -8.71
C ASN A 229 3.03 11.37 -9.99
N MET A 230 2.05 10.48 -9.85
CA MET A 230 1.47 9.74 -10.97
C MET A 230 -0.03 10.03 -11.10
N PRO A 231 -0.61 9.92 -12.30
CA PRO A 231 -2.06 9.98 -12.45
C PRO A 231 -2.73 8.83 -11.68
N LEU A 232 -3.80 9.15 -10.97
CA LEU A 232 -4.71 8.21 -10.32
C LEU A 232 -6.10 8.34 -10.92
N TYR A 233 -6.83 7.22 -11.01
CA TYR A 233 -8.26 7.32 -11.22
C TYR A 233 -8.95 7.71 -9.90
N ARG A 234 -9.86 8.68 -10.00
CA ARG A 234 -10.82 9.00 -8.95
C ARG A 234 -12.21 8.61 -9.39
N LEU A 235 -12.99 8.03 -8.50
CA LEU A 235 -14.38 7.67 -8.75
C LEU A 235 -15.26 8.93 -8.64
N ARG A 236 -16.04 9.20 -9.68
CA ARG A 236 -16.97 10.35 -9.78
C ARG A 236 -18.41 9.88 -9.60
N ALA A 237 -18.73 8.72 -10.19
CA ALA A 237 -20.02 8.07 -10.05
C ALA A 237 -19.85 6.55 -10.13
N LEU A 238 -20.78 5.83 -9.51
CA LEU A 238 -20.80 4.36 -9.51
C LEU A 238 -22.16 3.86 -9.97
N ASP A 239 -22.15 2.86 -10.84
CA ASP A 239 -23.32 2.22 -11.41
C ASP A 239 -23.11 0.70 -11.40
N ILE A 240 -23.44 0.08 -10.28
CA ILE A 240 -23.30 -1.38 -10.09
C ILE A 240 -24.68 -2.02 -10.25
N GLU A 241 -24.80 -2.86 -11.28
CA GLU A 241 -25.98 -3.67 -11.57
C GLU A 241 -25.52 -5.07 -11.94
N ARG A 242 -25.62 -6.04 -11.02
CA ARG A 242 -25.10 -7.40 -11.26
C ARG A 242 -25.58 -7.96 -12.61
N PRO A 243 -24.67 -8.50 -13.45
CA PRO A 243 -23.25 -8.76 -13.18
C PRO A 243 -22.32 -7.61 -13.59
N ASN A 244 -22.83 -6.43 -13.96
CA ASN A 244 -22.07 -5.31 -14.48
C ASN A 244 -21.52 -4.41 -13.36
N LEU A 245 -20.24 -4.06 -13.49
CA LEU A 245 -19.56 -3.05 -12.72
C LEU A 245 -19.36 -1.82 -13.61
N GLY A 246 -20.17 -0.79 -13.42
CA GLY A 246 -20.10 0.47 -14.16
C GLY A 246 -19.80 1.66 -13.26
N GLY A 247 -19.47 2.79 -13.89
CA GLY A 247 -19.17 4.02 -13.19
C GLY A 247 -18.40 5.00 -14.06
N THR A 248 -18.25 6.21 -13.54
CA THR A 248 -17.49 7.29 -14.17
C THR A 248 -16.25 7.59 -13.35
N LEU A 249 -15.11 7.63 -14.03
CA LEU A 249 -13.81 7.98 -13.46
C LEU A 249 -13.39 9.38 -13.93
N GLY A 250 -12.68 10.08 -13.06
CA GLY A 250 -11.84 11.23 -13.40
C GLY A 250 -10.36 10.88 -13.19
N VAL A 251 -9.46 11.80 -13.51
CA VAL A 251 -8.02 11.67 -13.24
C VAL A 251 -7.60 12.74 -12.25
N ALA A 252 -6.85 12.35 -11.23
CA ALA A 252 -6.25 13.26 -10.27
C ALA A 252 -4.75 12.94 -10.08
N PRO A 253 -3.90 13.92 -9.78
CA PRO A 253 -2.49 13.65 -9.49
C PRO A 253 -2.33 12.99 -8.12
N PHE A 254 -1.42 12.02 -8.01
CA PHE A 254 -1.15 11.29 -6.76
C PHE A 254 -0.79 12.24 -5.60
N VAL A 255 -0.08 13.35 -5.88
CA VAL A 255 0.27 14.34 -4.85
C VAL A 255 -0.97 14.97 -4.18
N HIS A 256 -2.07 15.14 -4.92
CA HIS A 256 -3.32 15.63 -4.34
C HIS A 256 -3.85 14.62 -3.32
N TYR A 257 -3.83 13.32 -3.66
CA TYR A 257 -4.23 12.26 -2.73
C TYR A 257 -3.30 12.17 -1.51
N ALA A 258 -1.99 12.12 -1.74
CA ALA A 258 -0.97 11.95 -0.71
C ALA A 258 -0.93 13.10 0.33
N LEU A 259 -1.32 14.31 -0.08
CA LEU A 259 -1.34 15.50 0.77
C LEU A 259 -2.73 15.87 1.29
N THR A 260 -3.75 15.04 1.04
CA THR A 260 -5.12 15.22 1.56
C THR A 260 -5.65 13.94 2.20
N MET A 261 -6.34 13.10 1.44
CA MET A 261 -7.07 11.92 1.91
C MET A 261 -6.15 10.89 2.59
N ASP A 262 -4.91 10.73 2.12
CA ASP A 262 -3.93 9.82 2.72
C ASP A 262 -3.52 10.22 4.15
N LEU A 263 -3.69 11.50 4.52
CA LEU A 263 -3.33 12.00 5.84
C LEU A 263 -4.33 11.57 6.92
N LEU A 264 -5.54 11.16 6.54
CA LEU A 264 -6.62 10.78 7.46
C LEU A 264 -6.30 9.52 8.26
N GLU A 265 -5.57 8.57 7.67
CA GLU A 265 -5.10 7.38 8.36
C GLU A 265 -4.08 7.76 9.45
N GLY A 266 -3.08 8.56 9.08
CA GLY A 266 -2.03 9.01 10.00
C GLY A 266 -2.61 9.78 11.20
N GLU A 267 -3.57 10.67 10.95
CA GLU A 267 -4.29 11.42 11.99
C GLU A 267 -5.01 10.49 12.96
N LEU A 268 -5.79 9.54 12.44
CA LEU A 268 -6.53 8.57 13.25
C LEU A 268 -5.59 7.68 14.08
N LEU A 269 -4.54 7.14 13.46
CA LEU A 269 -3.60 6.25 14.13
C LEU A 269 -2.80 6.99 15.22
N ASP A 270 -2.42 8.25 14.99
CA ASP A 270 -1.76 9.07 16.01
C ASP A 270 -2.68 9.35 17.20
N ALA A 271 -3.95 9.66 16.95
CA ALA A 271 -4.93 9.86 18.02
C ALA A 271 -5.11 8.58 18.85
N LEU A 272 -5.31 7.43 18.20
CA LEU A 272 -5.46 6.15 18.87
C LEU A 272 -4.20 5.73 19.64
N ALA A 273 -3.02 5.90 19.04
CA ALA A 273 -1.74 5.54 19.67
C ALA A 273 -1.42 6.40 20.91
N SER A 274 -1.88 7.65 20.93
CA SER A 274 -1.71 8.57 22.07
C SER A 274 -2.86 8.54 23.08
N GLY A 275 -3.93 7.77 22.80
CA GLY A 275 -5.14 7.75 23.62
C GLY A 275 -5.94 9.06 23.56
N ALA A 276 -5.74 9.86 22.51
CA ALA A 276 -6.53 11.07 22.27
C ALA A 276 -7.94 10.71 21.79
N PRO A 277 -8.94 11.58 22.03
CA PRO A 277 -10.30 11.36 21.55
C PRO A 277 -10.36 11.30 20.01
N THR A 278 -11.17 10.39 19.49
CA THR A 278 -11.42 10.22 18.05
C THR A 278 -12.86 10.58 17.67
N THR A 279 -13.49 11.50 18.40
CA THR A 279 -14.88 11.95 18.15
C THR A 279 -14.90 13.15 17.18
N PRO A 280 -16.04 13.45 16.53
CA PRO A 280 -16.19 14.64 15.70
C PRO A 280 -15.73 15.91 16.43
N GLY A 281 -14.97 16.76 15.73
CA GLY A 281 -14.33 17.97 16.25
C GLY A 281 -12.96 17.76 16.90
N GLN A 282 -12.43 16.53 16.91
CA GLN A 282 -11.11 16.17 17.47
C GLN A 282 -10.12 15.67 16.42
N LEU A 283 -10.58 15.45 15.19
CA LEU A 283 -9.80 14.93 14.07
C LEU A 283 -9.90 15.96 12.94
N PRO A 284 -9.15 17.08 13.00
CA PRO A 284 -9.40 18.24 12.15
C PRO A 284 -9.35 17.94 10.64
N LEU A 285 -8.46 17.06 10.18
CA LEU A 285 -8.42 16.68 8.77
C LEU A 285 -9.65 15.85 8.40
N ARG A 286 -10.05 14.90 9.25
CA ARG A 286 -11.26 14.11 9.02
C ARG A 286 -12.53 14.97 9.08
N ASP A 287 -12.63 15.87 10.05
CA ASP A 287 -13.72 16.83 10.18
C ASP A 287 -13.87 17.71 8.92
N GLN A 288 -12.76 17.97 8.22
CA GLN A 288 -12.74 18.74 6.98
C GLN A 288 -13.08 17.90 5.74
N TYR A 289 -12.46 16.73 5.58
CA TYR A 289 -12.53 15.96 4.33
C TYR A 289 -13.60 14.88 4.32
N LEU A 290 -13.89 14.26 5.47
CA LEU A 290 -14.87 13.17 5.62
C LEU A 290 -15.63 13.33 6.96
N PRO A 291 -16.38 14.43 7.17
CA PRO A 291 -17.05 14.72 8.44
C PRO A 291 -18.13 13.71 8.81
N ASP A 292 -18.83 13.14 7.83
CA ASP A 292 -19.97 12.25 8.02
C ASP A 292 -20.11 11.23 6.88
N LEU A 293 -21.06 10.29 7.02
CA LEU A 293 -21.32 9.27 6.00
C LEU A 293 -21.88 9.85 4.69
N ALA A 294 -22.52 11.02 4.72
CA ALA A 294 -23.00 11.67 3.51
C ALA A 294 -21.80 12.13 2.65
N ALA A 295 -20.80 12.77 3.26
CA ALA A 295 -19.56 13.14 2.61
C ALA A 295 -18.79 11.92 2.07
N VAL A 296 -18.79 10.80 2.81
CA VAL A 296 -18.17 9.54 2.33
C VAL A 296 -18.80 9.07 1.01
N THR A 297 -20.13 9.11 0.90
CA THR A 297 -20.86 8.66 -0.30
C THR A 297 -20.94 9.68 -1.43
N ALA A 298 -20.55 10.94 -1.19
CA ALA A 298 -20.52 12.00 -2.19
C ALA A 298 -19.27 11.89 -3.09
N LEU A 299 -19.20 10.83 -3.91
CA LEU A 299 -18.02 10.45 -4.70
C LEU A 299 -17.49 11.60 -5.59
N ASP A 300 -18.39 12.38 -6.21
CA ASP A 300 -18.04 13.48 -7.12
C ASP A 300 -17.46 14.71 -6.39
N ASP A 301 -17.89 14.92 -5.15
CA ASP A 301 -17.60 16.13 -4.37
C ASP A 301 -16.26 16.06 -3.63
N ARG A 302 -15.61 14.89 -3.62
CA ARG A 302 -14.31 14.68 -2.96
C ARG A 302 -13.35 13.89 -3.84
N LEU A 303 -12.07 13.93 -3.48
CA LEU A 303 -11.07 13.05 -4.07
C LEU A 303 -11.29 11.60 -3.59
N CYS A 304 -12.16 10.87 -4.29
CA CYS A 304 -12.39 9.45 -4.03
C CYS A 304 -11.46 8.60 -4.89
N ALA A 305 -10.17 8.53 -4.52
CA ALA A 305 -9.22 7.58 -5.11
C ALA A 305 -9.34 6.21 -4.44
N GLY A 306 -8.79 5.18 -5.06
CA GLY A 306 -8.93 3.83 -4.52
C GLY A 306 -8.35 2.78 -5.46
N GLY A 307 -8.61 1.53 -5.14
CA GLY A 307 -7.88 0.43 -5.76
C GLY A 307 -8.66 -0.85 -5.93
N ALA A 308 -7.93 -1.82 -6.41
CA ALA A 308 -8.37 -3.20 -6.52
C ALA A 308 -7.42 -4.08 -5.73
N LEU A 309 -7.97 -5.08 -5.07
CA LEU A 309 -7.20 -6.09 -4.37
C LEU A 309 -7.90 -7.44 -4.50
N ALA A 310 -7.11 -8.49 -4.63
CA ALA A 310 -7.64 -9.82 -4.88
C ALA A 310 -7.09 -10.86 -3.91
N LEU A 311 -7.97 -11.73 -3.42
CA LEU A 311 -7.52 -13.02 -2.90
C LEU A 311 -7.03 -13.86 -4.08
N CYS A 312 -5.76 -14.26 -4.07
CA CYS A 312 -5.21 -15.15 -5.08
C CYS A 312 -5.22 -16.61 -4.59
N ALA A 313 -5.89 -17.47 -5.35
CA ALA A 313 -6.00 -18.91 -5.12
C ALA A 313 -5.40 -19.67 -6.31
N ILE A 314 -4.42 -20.53 -6.08
CA ILE A 314 -3.68 -21.25 -7.14
C ILE A 314 -3.85 -22.75 -6.95
N ALA A 315 -4.36 -23.45 -7.96
CA ALA A 315 -4.57 -24.89 -7.91
C ALA A 315 -3.22 -25.60 -7.78
N ARG A 316 -3.12 -26.54 -6.84
CA ARG A 316 -1.95 -27.42 -6.69
C ARG A 316 -2.35 -28.88 -6.85
N PRO A 317 -1.53 -29.72 -7.50
CA PRO A 317 -1.79 -31.16 -7.52
C PRO A 317 -1.54 -31.76 -6.13
N SER A 318 -2.03 -32.97 -5.89
CA SER A 318 -1.71 -33.69 -4.66
C SER A 318 -0.20 -33.92 -4.54
N GLY A 319 0.36 -33.75 -3.34
CA GLY A 319 1.79 -33.93 -3.13
C GLY A 319 2.16 -34.08 -1.65
N TRP A 320 3.38 -33.68 -1.29
CA TRP A 320 3.89 -33.76 0.09
C TRP A 320 3.08 -32.93 1.10
N HIS A 321 2.36 -31.91 0.62
CA HIS A 321 1.48 -31.07 1.42
C HIS A 321 0.10 -31.71 1.66
N GLY A 322 -0.21 -32.83 1.00
CA GLY A 322 -1.47 -33.53 1.12
C GLY A 322 -2.25 -33.63 -0.21
N PRO A 323 -3.59 -33.76 -0.14
CA PRO A 323 -4.44 -33.83 -1.33
C PRO A 323 -4.43 -32.52 -2.13
N ALA A 324 -4.92 -32.59 -3.37
CA ALA A 324 -5.00 -31.45 -4.27
C ALA A 324 -5.90 -30.34 -3.71
N ASP A 325 -5.39 -29.11 -3.67
CA ASP A 325 -6.06 -27.96 -3.07
C ASP A 325 -5.93 -26.70 -3.94
N TYR A 326 -6.37 -25.57 -3.39
CA TYR A 326 -5.87 -24.25 -3.75
C TYR A 326 -4.93 -23.76 -2.65
N VAL A 327 -3.79 -23.19 -3.04
CA VAL A 327 -2.99 -22.36 -2.13
C VAL A 327 -3.48 -20.92 -2.20
N LEU A 328 -3.81 -20.36 -1.04
CA LEU A 328 -4.10 -18.94 -0.87
C LEU A 328 -2.81 -18.19 -0.52
N LEU A 329 -2.63 -17.03 -1.14
CA LEU A 329 -1.51 -16.14 -0.88
C LEU A 329 -1.96 -14.97 -0.02
N VAL A 330 -1.25 -14.74 1.08
CA VAL A 330 -1.48 -13.60 2.00
C VAL A 330 -0.16 -12.91 2.27
N GLN A 331 -0.14 -11.60 2.06
CA GLN A 331 1.04 -10.76 2.24
C GLN A 331 1.06 -10.18 3.65
N GLN A 332 2.25 -10.08 4.24
CA GLN A 332 2.50 -9.26 5.42
C GLN A 332 3.42 -8.08 5.06
N ARG A 333 2.87 -6.86 5.09
CA ARG A 333 3.63 -5.65 4.71
C ARG A 333 4.78 -5.37 5.68
N SER A 334 5.90 -4.89 5.12
CA SER A 334 7.09 -4.57 5.91
C SER A 334 6.87 -3.35 6.82
N GLY A 335 7.60 -3.30 7.95
CA GLY A 335 7.53 -2.20 8.91
C GLY A 335 8.25 -0.91 8.49
N ASN A 336 8.62 -0.78 7.21
CA ASN A 336 9.39 0.34 6.68
C ASN A 336 8.55 1.30 5.81
N VAL A 337 7.25 1.01 5.64
CA VAL A 337 6.32 1.86 4.88
C VAL A 337 5.57 2.77 5.85
N LEU A 338 5.48 4.05 5.50
CA LEU A 338 5.04 5.19 6.32
C LEU A 338 3.72 5.01 7.10
N ASN A 339 2.83 4.08 6.72
CA ASN A 339 1.51 3.93 7.33
C ASN A 339 1.08 2.49 7.73
N ALA A 340 1.84 1.41 7.46
CA ALA A 340 1.30 0.03 7.58
C ALA A 340 2.28 -0.99 8.19
N ASN A 341 2.63 -0.81 9.46
CA ASN A 341 3.51 -1.75 10.15
C ASN A 341 2.85 -3.14 10.33
N ARG A 342 3.34 -4.14 9.57
CA ARG A 342 3.03 -5.59 9.72
C ARG A 342 1.58 -6.00 9.44
N GLN A 343 0.82 -5.20 8.72
CA GLN A 343 -0.55 -5.54 8.40
C GLN A 343 -0.65 -6.72 7.43
N LEU A 344 -1.62 -7.60 7.65
CA LEU A 344 -2.01 -8.64 6.71
C LEU A 344 -2.89 -8.05 5.61
N ALA A 345 -2.63 -8.46 4.37
CA ALA A 345 -3.43 -8.10 3.21
C ALA A 345 -3.47 -9.26 2.21
N VAL A 346 -4.52 -9.28 1.39
CA VAL A 346 -4.55 -10.14 0.20
C VAL A 346 -3.63 -9.55 -0.87
N ILE A 347 -3.19 -10.39 -1.80
CA ILE A 347 -2.26 -10.04 -2.89
C ILE A 347 -2.76 -10.71 -4.19
N PRO A 348 -2.77 -10.00 -5.34
CA PRO A 348 -2.25 -8.66 -5.56
C PRO A 348 -3.14 -7.51 -5.05
N LYS A 349 -2.55 -6.34 -4.83
CA LYS A 349 -3.23 -5.10 -4.44
C LYS A 349 -2.59 -3.88 -5.10
N GLY A 350 -3.41 -2.98 -5.63
CA GLY A 350 -2.91 -1.73 -6.17
C GLY A 350 -3.92 -0.61 -6.28
N PHE A 351 -3.42 0.62 -6.35
CA PHE A 351 -4.24 1.76 -6.76
C PHE A 351 -4.73 1.56 -8.19
N HIS A 352 -5.97 1.94 -8.44
CA HIS A 352 -6.51 1.98 -9.78
C HIS A 352 -5.96 3.23 -10.47
N GLN A 353 -5.05 3.01 -11.40
CA GLN A 353 -4.32 4.06 -12.09
C GLN A 353 -4.15 3.73 -13.58
N PRO A 354 -4.14 4.74 -14.45
CA PRO A 354 -3.76 4.54 -15.83
C PRO A 354 -2.29 4.13 -15.91
N VAL A 355 -1.99 3.24 -16.85
CA VAL A 355 -0.64 2.77 -17.16
C VAL A 355 -0.09 3.60 -18.30
N THR A 356 -0.81 3.65 -19.42
CA THR A 356 -0.43 4.49 -20.57
C THR A 356 -1.65 5.04 -21.30
N ASP A 357 -2.76 4.31 -21.29
CA ASP A 357 -4.00 4.71 -21.95
C ASP A 357 -5.09 5.03 -20.91
N LEU A 358 -5.38 6.33 -20.76
CA LEU A 358 -6.38 6.86 -19.81
C LEU A 358 -7.79 6.30 -20.00
N ARG A 359 -8.10 5.68 -21.14
CA ARG A 359 -9.42 5.10 -21.42
C ARG A 359 -9.37 3.57 -21.41
N ALA A 360 -8.38 2.98 -22.05
CA ALA A 360 -8.27 1.53 -22.11
C ALA A 360 -7.88 0.90 -20.76
N ASP A 361 -7.24 1.66 -19.87
CA ASP A 361 -6.81 1.17 -18.55
C ASP A 361 -7.89 1.37 -17.46
N THR A 362 -9.10 1.81 -17.83
CA THR A 362 -10.22 2.01 -16.88
C THR A 362 -10.86 0.74 -16.31
N PRO A 363 -10.79 -0.45 -16.95
CA PRO A 363 -11.27 -1.67 -16.33
C PRO A 363 -10.45 -2.06 -15.09
N VAL A 364 -11.14 -2.45 -14.01
CA VAL A 364 -10.52 -2.97 -12.78
C VAL A 364 -9.64 -4.18 -13.07
N GLY A 365 -10.07 -5.04 -14.00
CA GLY A 365 -9.29 -6.20 -14.40
C GLY A 365 -7.91 -5.85 -14.96
N ALA A 366 -7.75 -4.71 -15.63
CA ALA A 366 -6.45 -4.26 -16.14
C ALA A 366 -5.49 -3.94 -14.98
N THR A 367 -6.00 -3.29 -13.93
CA THR A 367 -5.24 -3.02 -12.69
C THR A 367 -4.77 -4.32 -12.05
N LEU A 368 -5.67 -5.27 -11.81
CA LEU A 368 -5.30 -6.53 -11.13
C LEU A 368 -4.30 -7.38 -11.92
N LEU A 369 -4.38 -7.40 -13.26
CA LEU A 369 -3.41 -8.10 -14.09
C LEU A 369 -2.03 -7.44 -14.06
N ARG A 370 -2.00 -6.10 -14.02
CA ARG A 370 -0.76 -5.35 -13.87
C ARG A 370 -0.13 -5.64 -12.50
N GLU A 371 -0.90 -5.53 -11.42
CA GLU A 371 -0.41 -5.79 -10.07
C GLU A 371 0.01 -7.26 -9.89
N MET A 372 -0.65 -8.20 -10.57
CA MET A 372 -0.22 -9.60 -10.57
C MET A 372 1.15 -9.79 -11.24
N GLU A 373 1.39 -9.10 -12.36
CA GLU A 373 2.68 -9.12 -13.06
C GLU A 373 3.79 -8.43 -12.26
N GLU A 374 3.48 -7.32 -11.59
CA GLU A 374 4.37 -6.60 -10.69
C GLU A 374 4.66 -7.42 -9.44
N GLU A 375 3.65 -7.62 -8.59
CA GLU A 375 3.81 -8.10 -7.21
C GLU A 375 4.07 -9.60 -7.09
N LEU A 376 3.61 -10.44 -8.04
CA LEU A 376 3.76 -11.90 -7.95
C LEU A 376 4.85 -12.46 -8.87
N PHE A 377 5.17 -11.78 -9.97
CA PHE A 377 6.10 -12.29 -10.99
C PHE A 377 7.37 -11.44 -11.17
N GLY A 378 7.60 -10.44 -10.30
CA GLY A 378 8.90 -9.81 -10.14
C GLY A 378 9.31 -8.85 -11.27
N ARG A 379 8.36 -8.21 -11.96
CA ARG A 379 8.67 -7.19 -12.98
C ARG A 379 8.72 -5.78 -12.41
N ASP A 380 9.89 -5.42 -11.90
CA ASP A 380 10.20 -4.08 -11.38
C ASP A 380 10.08 -2.94 -12.43
N ASP A 381 10.06 -3.25 -13.74
CA ASP A 381 9.97 -2.22 -14.80
C ASP A 381 8.54 -1.79 -15.15
N ILE A 382 7.54 -2.40 -14.51
CA ILE A 382 6.13 -1.95 -14.54
C ILE A 382 5.82 -1.13 -13.28
N ASP A 383 6.63 -1.25 -12.23
CA ASP A 383 6.55 -0.37 -11.07
C ASP A 383 6.83 1.07 -11.50
N ASN A 384 5.75 1.84 -11.63
CA ASN A 384 5.80 3.22 -12.08
C ASN A 384 6.50 4.15 -11.05
N THR A 385 6.86 3.63 -9.86
CA THR A 385 7.59 4.38 -8.82
C THR A 385 9.12 4.27 -8.94
N ILE A 386 9.64 3.35 -9.76
CA ILE A 386 11.08 3.04 -9.83
C ILE A 386 11.80 3.74 -11.01
N GLY A 387 11.08 4.31 -11.98
CA GLY A 387 11.68 5.14 -13.04
C GLY A 387 10.68 5.76 -14.01
N ASP A 388 11.17 6.61 -14.93
CA ASP A 388 10.33 7.13 -16.02
C ASP A 388 9.74 5.96 -16.82
N GLN A 389 8.41 5.87 -16.87
CA GLN A 389 7.73 4.88 -17.69
C GLN A 389 7.97 5.21 -19.18
N ARG A 390 8.99 4.57 -19.76
CA ARG A 390 9.43 4.82 -21.16
C ARG A 390 8.78 3.91 -22.19
N SER A 391 7.97 2.94 -21.76
CA SER A 391 7.29 1.99 -22.65
C SER A 391 5.89 2.47 -22.98
N ALA A 392 5.51 2.39 -24.26
CA ALA A 392 4.17 2.73 -24.73
C ALA A 392 3.11 1.65 -24.39
N ASP A 393 3.55 0.42 -24.11
CA ASP A 393 2.68 -0.67 -23.65
C ASP A 393 3.51 -1.62 -22.74
N PRO A 394 3.55 -1.38 -21.42
CA PRO A 394 4.28 -2.24 -20.47
C PRO A 394 3.72 -3.66 -20.36
N MET A 395 2.44 -3.86 -20.69
CA MET A 395 1.72 -5.13 -20.65
C MET A 395 1.69 -5.83 -22.03
N HIS A 396 2.46 -5.35 -23.00
CA HIS A 396 2.57 -5.96 -24.32
C HIS A 396 3.00 -7.44 -24.20
N PRO A 397 2.40 -8.39 -24.96
CA PRO A 397 2.68 -9.82 -24.81
C PRO A 397 4.15 -10.22 -24.87
N SER A 398 4.97 -9.49 -25.63
CA SER A 398 6.42 -9.76 -25.74
C SER A 398 7.25 -9.31 -24.54
N ARG A 399 6.65 -8.59 -23.58
CA ARG A 399 7.30 -8.08 -22.37
C ARG A 399 6.86 -8.84 -21.12
N LEU A 400 5.73 -9.54 -21.19
CA LEU A 400 5.19 -10.28 -20.06
C LEU A 400 6.18 -11.34 -19.57
N SER A 401 6.19 -11.57 -18.25
CA SER A 401 6.88 -12.69 -17.61
C SER A 401 6.36 -14.02 -18.17
N GLU A 402 7.16 -15.08 -18.07
CA GLU A 402 6.75 -16.40 -18.54
C GLU A 402 5.45 -16.91 -17.85
N PRO A 403 5.29 -16.78 -16.51
CA PRO A 403 4.04 -17.15 -15.84
C PRO A 403 2.84 -16.35 -16.37
N MET A 404 3.00 -15.06 -16.60
CA MET A 404 1.91 -14.22 -17.10
C MET A 404 1.59 -14.52 -18.56
N GLN A 405 2.59 -14.74 -19.42
CA GLN A 405 2.36 -15.22 -20.79
C GLN A 405 1.55 -16.52 -20.77
N TRP A 406 1.86 -17.48 -19.89
CA TRP A 406 1.11 -18.73 -19.77
C TRP A 406 -0.37 -18.50 -19.45
N LEU A 407 -0.65 -17.64 -18.47
CA LEU A 407 -2.02 -17.32 -18.03
C LEU A 407 -2.81 -16.53 -19.08
N MET A 408 -2.10 -15.69 -19.85
CA MET A 408 -2.67 -14.85 -20.89
C MET A 408 -2.88 -15.57 -22.22
N THR A 409 -2.19 -16.70 -22.43
CA THR A 409 -2.26 -17.50 -23.68
C THR A 409 -3.61 -18.22 -23.82
N ARG A 410 -4.11 -18.34 -25.06
CA ARG A 410 -5.44 -18.88 -25.37
C ARG A 410 -5.50 -20.43 -25.21
N PRO A 411 -6.66 -21.00 -24.79
CA PRO A 411 -7.93 -20.32 -24.52
C PRO A 411 -7.97 -19.61 -23.16
N PHE A 412 -8.03 -18.29 -23.23
CA PHE A 412 -8.02 -17.36 -22.09
C PHE A 412 -9.36 -17.45 -21.35
N GLY A 413 -9.32 -17.46 -20.00
CA GLY A 413 -10.49 -17.66 -19.13
C GLY A 413 -10.69 -19.11 -18.66
N GLN A 414 -9.98 -20.09 -19.25
CA GLN A 414 -9.95 -21.47 -18.72
C GLN A 414 -8.88 -21.64 -17.63
N ARG A 415 -7.75 -20.94 -17.77
CA ARG A 415 -6.62 -21.02 -16.82
C ARG A 415 -6.76 -20.04 -15.65
N LEU A 416 -7.32 -18.86 -15.92
CA LEU A 416 -7.40 -17.75 -15.00
C LEU A 416 -8.85 -17.27 -14.88
N TRP A 417 -9.40 -17.34 -13.66
CA TRP A 417 -10.63 -16.69 -13.25
C TRP A 417 -10.30 -15.37 -12.58
N LEU A 418 -10.95 -14.29 -13.00
CA LEU A 418 -10.79 -12.96 -12.42
C LEU A 418 -12.16 -12.32 -12.24
N GLU A 419 -12.54 -12.09 -10.98
CA GLU A 419 -13.88 -11.65 -10.60
C GLU A 419 -13.81 -10.58 -9.51
N CYS A 420 -14.61 -9.53 -9.64
CA CYS A 420 -14.91 -8.63 -8.52
C CYS A 420 -16.05 -9.25 -7.71
N THR A 421 -15.75 -9.54 -6.44
CA THR A 421 -16.67 -10.16 -5.49
C THR A 421 -17.45 -9.11 -4.71
N GLY A 422 -16.88 -7.93 -4.50
CA GLY A 422 -17.60 -6.84 -3.84
C GLY A 422 -16.95 -5.47 -3.99
N PHE A 423 -17.70 -4.45 -3.61
CA PHE A 423 -17.28 -3.06 -3.57
C PHE A 423 -17.59 -2.43 -2.21
N GLY A 424 -16.72 -1.53 -1.76
CA GLY A 424 -16.99 -0.70 -0.59
C GLY A 424 -16.12 0.54 -0.50
N LEU A 425 -16.47 1.42 0.43
CA LEU A 425 -15.75 2.64 0.75
C LEU A 425 -15.05 2.48 2.10
N ASN A 426 -13.73 2.58 2.11
CA ASN A 426 -12.91 2.43 3.30
C ASN A 426 -12.92 3.71 4.14
N LEU A 427 -13.54 3.66 5.32
CA LEU A 427 -13.66 4.84 6.19
C LEU A 427 -12.32 5.30 6.79
N VAL A 428 -11.23 4.53 6.69
CA VAL A 428 -9.90 5.00 7.13
C VAL A 428 -9.47 6.23 6.32
N SER A 429 -9.52 6.14 4.99
CA SER A 429 -9.04 7.18 4.07
C SER A 429 -10.13 7.76 3.16
N GLY A 430 -11.32 7.16 3.15
CA GLY A 430 -12.39 7.43 2.18
C GLY A 430 -12.19 6.74 0.84
N ASN A 431 -11.21 5.84 0.70
CA ASN A 431 -10.92 5.21 -0.58
C ASN A 431 -12.03 4.25 -1.01
N TYR A 432 -12.16 4.02 -2.32
CA TYR A 432 -12.94 2.88 -2.79
C TYR A 432 -12.07 1.62 -2.87
N GLU A 433 -12.70 0.47 -2.67
CA GLU A 433 -12.04 -0.84 -2.66
C GLU A 433 -12.85 -1.82 -3.53
N PHE A 434 -12.24 -2.32 -4.61
CA PHE A 434 -12.77 -3.43 -5.41
C PHE A 434 -12.22 -4.76 -4.89
N ALA A 435 -12.93 -5.37 -3.94
CA ALA A 435 -12.63 -6.71 -3.47
C ALA A 435 -12.84 -7.72 -4.61
N SER A 436 -11.82 -8.54 -4.86
CA SER A 436 -11.77 -9.43 -6.00
C SER A 436 -11.23 -10.82 -5.65
N LEU A 437 -11.42 -11.78 -6.55
CA LEU A 437 -10.91 -13.14 -6.48
C LEU A 437 -10.16 -13.46 -7.78
N ILE A 438 -8.94 -13.94 -7.63
CA ILE A 438 -8.14 -14.53 -8.69
C ILE A 438 -8.03 -16.03 -8.44
N VAL A 439 -8.45 -16.85 -9.41
CA VAL A 439 -8.25 -18.31 -9.34
C VAL A 439 -7.46 -18.78 -10.55
N ILE A 440 -6.27 -19.34 -10.30
CA ILE A 440 -5.53 -20.09 -11.32
C ILE A 440 -5.95 -21.55 -11.19
N GLN A 441 -6.71 -22.05 -12.17
CA GLN A 441 -7.33 -23.37 -12.12
C GLN A 441 -6.40 -24.50 -12.59
N ASP A 442 -5.42 -24.15 -13.43
CA ASP A 442 -4.51 -25.10 -14.07
C ASP A 442 -3.40 -25.50 -13.09
N GLU A 443 -3.40 -26.75 -12.63
CA GLU A 443 -2.41 -27.24 -11.67
C GLU A 443 -1.00 -27.37 -12.26
N GLU A 444 -0.89 -27.47 -13.61
CA GLU A 444 0.41 -27.43 -14.31
C GLU A 444 1.13 -26.10 -14.07
N PHE A 445 0.36 -25.02 -13.87
CA PHE A 445 0.94 -23.72 -13.52
C PHE A 445 1.76 -23.80 -12.23
N TRP A 446 1.28 -24.51 -11.22
CA TRP A 446 1.98 -24.61 -9.94
C TRP A 446 3.31 -25.35 -10.08
N ASP A 447 3.32 -26.44 -10.83
CA ASP A 447 4.52 -27.25 -11.04
C ASP A 447 5.59 -26.50 -11.85
N LEU A 448 5.18 -25.71 -12.85
CA LEU A 448 6.09 -24.94 -13.70
C LEU A 448 6.56 -23.63 -13.05
N TYR A 449 5.64 -22.89 -12.44
CA TYR A 449 5.82 -21.49 -12.07
C TYR A 449 5.64 -21.19 -10.58
N GLY A 450 5.14 -22.15 -9.77
CA GLY A 450 4.91 -21.93 -8.34
C GLY A 450 6.18 -21.53 -7.56
N GLY A 451 7.36 -21.94 -8.04
CA GLY A 451 8.66 -21.53 -7.49
C GLY A 451 9.15 -20.15 -7.94
N GLN A 452 8.49 -19.50 -8.90
CA GLN A 452 8.79 -18.14 -9.36
C GLN A 452 7.92 -17.09 -8.64
N ILE A 453 6.94 -17.52 -7.86
CA ILE A 453 6.09 -16.62 -7.08
C ILE A 453 6.89 -16.10 -5.89
N GLU A 454 7.40 -14.89 -6.04
CA GLU A 454 8.10 -14.14 -5.01
C GLU A 454 7.40 -12.80 -4.87
N ALA A 455 6.93 -12.49 -3.66
CA ALA A 455 6.32 -11.18 -3.44
C ALA A 455 7.40 -10.10 -3.50
N ASN A 456 7.15 -9.04 -4.26
CA ASN A 456 8.10 -7.93 -4.42
C ASN A 456 8.53 -7.30 -3.08
N TRP A 457 9.64 -6.57 -3.16
CA TRP A 457 10.44 -5.96 -2.08
C TRP A 457 9.68 -5.14 -1.01
N GLU A 458 8.44 -4.70 -1.26
CA GLU A 458 7.60 -4.01 -0.26
C GLU A 458 6.95 -4.97 0.76
N SER A 459 6.90 -6.26 0.42
CA SER A 459 6.41 -7.34 1.27
C SER A 459 7.54 -7.92 2.13
N SER A 460 7.31 -8.00 3.44
CA SER A 460 8.31 -8.61 4.34
C SER A 460 8.18 -10.13 4.41
N ASN A 461 7.03 -10.68 4.02
CA ASN A 461 6.75 -12.11 4.08
C ASN A 461 5.50 -12.45 3.25
N LEU A 462 5.59 -13.46 2.40
CA LEU A 462 4.45 -14.06 1.71
C LEU A 462 4.09 -15.38 2.41
N ARG A 463 2.87 -15.46 2.94
CA ARG A 463 2.36 -16.66 3.62
C ARG A 463 1.43 -17.43 2.69
N ARG A 464 1.43 -18.75 2.87
CA ARG A 464 0.65 -19.71 2.08
C ARG A 464 -0.32 -20.44 3.00
N TYR A 465 -1.57 -20.51 2.60
CA TYR A 465 -2.62 -21.22 3.33
C TYR A 465 -3.29 -22.24 2.41
N SER A 466 -3.53 -23.45 2.90
CA SER A 466 -4.29 -24.46 2.16
C SER A 466 -5.77 -24.20 2.32
N THR A 467 -6.54 -24.30 1.22
CA THR A 467 -8.01 -24.28 1.28
C THR A 467 -8.61 -25.54 1.91
N LEU A 468 -7.80 -26.52 2.30
CA LEU A 468 -8.24 -27.73 2.98
C LEU A 468 -7.99 -27.70 4.50
N ASP A 469 -7.46 -26.58 5.02
CA ASP A 469 -7.19 -26.37 6.45
C ASP A 469 -8.13 -25.29 7.03
N PRO A 470 -9.40 -25.64 7.34
CA PRO A 470 -10.37 -24.68 7.83
C PRO A 470 -10.02 -24.12 9.22
N GLU A 471 -9.26 -24.86 10.03
CA GLU A 471 -8.81 -24.43 11.35
C GLU A 471 -7.81 -23.29 11.22
N LEU A 472 -6.73 -23.48 10.43
CA LEU A 472 -5.73 -22.45 10.20
C LEU A 472 -6.32 -21.22 9.48
N LEU A 473 -7.30 -21.41 8.59
CA LEU A 473 -8.00 -20.30 7.96
C LEU A 473 -8.88 -19.52 8.94
N THR A 474 -9.52 -20.20 9.89
CA THR A 474 -10.28 -19.52 10.95
C THR A 474 -9.35 -18.70 11.84
N GLU A 475 -8.19 -19.25 12.23
CA GLU A 475 -7.15 -18.51 12.97
C GLU A 475 -6.64 -17.30 12.18
N LEU A 476 -6.43 -17.45 10.88
CA LEU A 476 -6.04 -16.35 10.00
C LEU A 476 -7.09 -15.23 9.98
N LEU A 477 -8.38 -15.57 9.88
CA LEU A 477 -9.46 -14.58 9.87
C LEU A 477 -9.62 -13.85 11.21
N ASP A 478 -9.23 -14.50 12.32
CA ASP A 478 -9.25 -13.91 13.67
C ASP A 478 -8.10 -12.92 13.95
N ASP A 479 -7.06 -12.89 13.09
CA ASP A 479 -5.87 -12.06 13.29
C ASP A 479 -6.21 -10.56 13.25
N VAL A 480 -5.87 -9.82 14.31
CA VAL A 480 -6.20 -8.38 14.44
C VAL A 480 -5.27 -7.47 13.63
N THR A 481 -4.30 -8.03 12.91
CA THR A 481 -3.34 -7.30 12.09
C THR A 481 -3.79 -7.12 10.65
N TRP A 482 -4.97 -7.62 10.25
CA TRP A 482 -5.51 -7.35 8.91
C TRP A 482 -5.69 -5.85 8.64
N SER A 483 -5.42 -5.43 7.41
CA SER A 483 -6.01 -4.18 6.90
C SER A 483 -7.52 -4.36 6.69
N ASN A 484 -8.29 -3.29 6.75
CA ASN A 484 -9.75 -3.38 6.66
C ASN A 484 -10.22 -3.87 5.30
N GLU A 485 -9.61 -3.35 4.24
CA GLU A 485 -9.86 -3.78 2.86
C GLU A 485 -9.36 -5.21 2.62
N GLY A 486 -8.23 -5.60 3.21
CA GLY A 486 -7.70 -6.97 3.12
C GLY A 486 -8.64 -8.00 3.76
N LEU A 487 -9.15 -7.70 4.96
CA LEU A 487 -10.12 -8.54 5.66
C LEU A 487 -11.44 -8.63 4.89
N PHE A 488 -11.90 -7.51 4.33
CA PHE A 488 -13.08 -7.49 3.47
C PHE A 488 -12.90 -8.38 2.23
N ALA A 489 -11.77 -8.26 1.54
CA ALA A 489 -11.48 -9.02 0.33
C ALA A 489 -11.30 -10.52 0.59
N ILE A 490 -10.62 -10.93 1.68
CA ILE A 490 -10.48 -12.36 2.00
C ILE A 490 -11.82 -12.98 2.40
N LEU A 491 -12.67 -12.29 3.16
CA LEU A 491 -13.98 -12.81 3.55
C LEU A 491 -14.90 -13.00 2.34
N GLN A 492 -14.97 -12.02 1.44
CA GLN A 492 -15.71 -12.14 0.18
C GLN A 492 -15.10 -13.21 -0.73
N GLY A 493 -13.77 -13.25 -0.85
CA GLY A 493 -13.05 -14.23 -1.67
C GLY A 493 -13.25 -15.67 -1.20
N ILE A 494 -13.19 -15.94 0.10
CA ILE A 494 -13.44 -17.28 0.67
C ILE A 494 -14.87 -17.72 0.38
N ARG A 495 -15.84 -16.82 0.53
CA ARG A 495 -17.25 -17.10 0.24
C ARG A 495 -17.45 -17.53 -1.21
N THR A 496 -16.97 -16.73 -2.17
CA THR A 496 -17.04 -17.07 -3.60
C THR A 496 -16.26 -18.35 -3.91
N LEU A 497 -15.06 -18.51 -3.35
CA LEU A 497 -14.22 -19.69 -3.60
C LEU A 497 -14.85 -20.99 -3.05
N ALA A 498 -15.61 -20.92 -1.97
CA ALA A 498 -16.37 -22.06 -1.45
C ALA A 498 -17.46 -22.54 -2.44
N GLU A 499 -18.02 -21.64 -3.24
CA GLU A 499 -19.04 -21.96 -4.25
C GLU A 499 -18.42 -22.59 -5.50
N ILE A 500 -17.27 -22.07 -5.95
CA ILE A 500 -16.66 -22.47 -7.24
C ILE A 500 -15.52 -23.49 -7.12
N GLY A 501 -14.96 -23.69 -5.92
CA GLY A 501 -13.73 -24.45 -5.71
C GLY A 501 -13.88 -25.98 -5.71
N GLY A 502 -15.11 -26.51 -5.69
CA GLY A 502 -15.39 -27.94 -5.80
C GLY A 502 -14.71 -28.79 -4.72
N GLN A 503 -14.03 -29.87 -5.11
CA GLN A 503 -13.36 -30.80 -4.17
C GLN A 503 -12.04 -30.26 -3.60
N ARG A 504 -11.53 -29.13 -4.11
CA ARG A 504 -10.26 -28.52 -3.66
C ARG A 504 -10.43 -27.64 -2.43
N VAL A 505 -11.66 -27.46 -1.95
CA VAL A 505 -11.98 -26.53 -0.86
C VAL A 505 -12.68 -27.25 0.29
N ASN A 506 -12.24 -26.93 1.50
CA ASN A 506 -12.88 -27.20 2.77
C ASN A 506 -12.70 -25.94 3.62
N LEU A 507 -13.44 -24.89 3.25
CA LEU A 507 -13.30 -23.54 3.78
C LEU A 507 -14.29 -23.30 4.93
N PRO A 508 -13.96 -22.43 5.91
CA PRO A 508 -14.95 -21.99 6.88
C PRO A 508 -16.12 -21.30 6.14
N SER A 509 -17.36 -21.54 6.60
CA SER A 509 -18.52 -20.82 6.09
C SER A 509 -18.35 -19.33 6.37
N VAL A 510 -18.77 -18.45 5.45
CA VAL A 510 -18.73 -17.00 5.66
C VAL A 510 -20.09 -16.40 5.28
N GLU A 511 -20.71 -15.72 6.25
CA GLU A 511 -21.97 -14.98 6.07
C GLU A 511 -21.75 -13.52 6.43
N TRP A 512 -21.97 -12.62 5.47
CA TRP A 512 -21.83 -11.19 5.72
C TRP A 512 -23.10 -10.58 6.32
N GLU A 513 -22.91 -9.50 7.07
CA GLU A 513 -23.96 -8.68 7.68
C GLU A 513 -23.55 -7.21 7.60
N LEU A 514 -24.55 -6.31 7.52
CA LEU A 514 -24.33 -4.86 7.56
C LEU A 514 -24.74 -4.32 8.92
N LYS A 515 -23.84 -3.57 9.56
CA LYS A 515 -24.04 -2.94 10.87
C LYS A 515 -24.28 -1.45 10.78
#